data_AF-A0A833RXE2-F1
#
_entry.id   AF-A0A833RXE2-F1
#
_cell.length_a   1.000
_cell.length_b   1.000
_cell.length_c   1.000
_cell.angle_alpha   90.00
_cell.angle_beta   90.00
_cell.angle_gamma   90.00
#
_symmetry.space_group_name_H-M   'P 1'
#
loop_
_entity.id
_entity.type
_entity.pdbx_description
1 polymer ?
#
loop_
_entity_poly.entity_id
_entity_poly.type
_entity_poly.pdbx_seq_one_letter_code
_entity_poly.pdbx_strand_id
1 'polypeptide(L)'
;MFRNVTPEKAIVFVESIVALSHCWPLPSTATKSRIFYYKLLRSVLLLNSLLLLFPLLYAIYVHREDPVKFCKAVSLALAVVQIPLHSSFCISQYDRYQRQLGSLQRICSSAPSLIVVSKFSDCSDVFQRLIEEMKSCCEKGNSHERRVFQQYVDKYAMYYVASAAWFYCTATTVLIGTLFIPDPFPTMAEYPFPVDSEPIRSIIFLQQSLVGFQCSSAMCINIFCALLMLFAAARFEILMNEMRTDNNVALFVKHVKKYYALKR
;
A
#
# COMPACT_ATOMS: atom_id res chain seq x y z
N MET A 1 -6.56 -4.40 -25.58
CA MET A 1 -6.21 -2.99 -25.27
C MET A 1 -4.89 -2.88 -24.50
N PHE A 2 -4.49 -3.86 -23.68
CA PHE A 2 -3.14 -3.95 -23.10
C PHE A 2 -2.25 -4.94 -23.88
N ARG A 3 -1.76 -4.57 -25.07
CA ARG A 3 -0.68 -5.32 -25.73
C ARG A 3 0.65 -4.72 -25.22
N ASN A 4 1.53 -5.53 -24.64
CA ASN A 4 2.89 -5.17 -24.17
C ASN A 4 3.00 -4.58 -22.74
N VAL A 5 2.20 -5.05 -21.78
CA VAL A 5 2.41 -4.73 -20.35
C VAL A 5 3.37 -5.75 -19.77
N THR A 6 4.61 -5.35 -19.49
CA THR A 6 5.58 -6.23 -18.84
C THR A 6 5.35 -6.26 -17.32
N PRO A 7 5.80 -7.30 -16.60
CA PRO A 7 5.69 -7.36 -15.14
C PRO A 7 6.29 -6.15 -14.44
N GLU A 8 7.39 -5.61 -14.96
CA GLU A 8 8.04 -4.42 -14.41
C GLU A 8 7.14 -3.19 -14.54
N LYS A 9 6.45 -3.02 -15.68
CA LYS A 9 5.45 -1.95 -15.85
C LYS A 9 4.26 -2.11 -14.91
N ALA A 10 3.83 -3.34 -14.63
CA ALA A 10 2.77 -3.61 -13.66
C ALA A 10 3.17 -3.18 -12.24
N ILE A 11 4.42 -3.43 -11.85
CA ILE A 11 4.97 -3.01 -10.55
C ILE A 11 5.00 -1.48 -10.45
N VAL A 12 5.51 -0.80 -11.48
CA VAL A 12 5.55 0.67 -11.52
C VAL A 12 4.15 1.28 -11.50
N PHE A 13 3.18 0.65 -12.18
CA PHE A 13 1.77 1.06 -12.12
C PHE A 13 1.23 0.97 -10.69
N VAL A 14 1.45 -0.16 -10.00
CA VAL A 14 1.00 -0.33 -8.61
C VAL A 14 1.68 0.66 -7.67
N GLU A 15 2.97 0.91 -7.86
CA GLU A 15 3.73 1.95 -7.14
C GLU A 15 3.07 3.33 -7.33
N SER A 16 2.66 3.67 -8.55
CA SER A 16 2.00 4.93 -8.86
C SER A 16 0.62 5.09 -8.20
N ILE A 17 -0.23 4.06 -8.21
CA ILE A 17 -1.59 4.16 -7.65
C ILE A 17 -1.61 4.16 -6.11
N VAL A 18 -0.58 3.60 -5.47
CA VAL A 18 -0.41 3.57 -4.00
C VAL A 18 0.40 4.78 -3.50
N ALA A 19 1.05 5.55 -4.39
CA ALA A 19 1.93 6.66 -4.03
C ALA A 19 1.26 7.69 -3.10
N LEU A 20 0.01 8.05 -3.36
CA LEU A 20 -0.73 9.04 -2.56
C LEU A 20 -0.97 8.58 -1.11
N SER A 21 -1.06 7.27 -0.86
CA SER A 21 -1.17 6.72 0.50
C SER A 21 0.12 6.85 1.31
N HIS A 22 1.27 7.07 0.64
CA HIS A 22 2.60 7.08 1.25
C HIS A 22 2.87 5.82 2.10
N CYS A 23 2.27 4.70 1.70
CA CYS A 23 2.54 3.37 2.25
C CYS A 23 3.64 2.63 1.47
N TRP A 24 4.08 3.14 0.32
CA TRP A 24 5.14 2.50 -0.47
C TRP A 24 6.50 2.60 0.25
N PRO A 25 7.18 1.47 0.50
CA PRO A 25 8.43 1.49 1.26
C PRO A 25 9.55 2.22 0.52
N LEU A 26 10.31 3.05 1.25
CA LEU A 26 11.47 3.74 0.67
C LEU A 26 12.58 2.73 0.36
N PRO A 27 13.24 2.83 -0.80
CA PRO A 27 14.35 1.94 -1.14
C PRO A 27 15.45 2.01 -0.07
N SER A 28 16.10 0.87 0.19
CA SER A 28 17.12 0.67 1.23
C SER A 28 18.36 1.56 1.06
N THR A 29 18.56 2.14 -0.13
CA THR A 29 19.65 3.05 -0.48
C THR A 29 19.33 4.55 -0.29
N ALA A 30 18.16 4.88 0.27
CA ALA A 30 17.70 6.27 0.38
C ALA A 30 18.52 7.11 1.37
N THR A 31 18.81 8.37 0.98
CA THR A 31 19.51 9.36 1.81
C THR A 31 18.70 9.73 3.07
N LYS A 32 19.39 10.09 4.16
CA LYS A 32 18.76 10.52 5.44
C LYS A 32 17.73 11.65 5.26
N SER A 33 17.96 12.60 4.36
CA SER A 33 17.03 13.69 4.05
C SER A 33 15.73 13.19 3.40
N ARG A 34 15.82 12.22 2.49
CA ARG A 34 14.67 11.60 1.82
C ARG A 34 13.80 10.82 2.82
N ILE A 35 14.44 10.15 3.78
CA ILE A 35 13.75 9.48 4.89
C ILE A 35 13.04 10.50 5.78
N PHE A 36 13.71 11.60 6.15
CA PHE A 36 13.10 12.65 6.96
C PHE A 36 11.88 13.28 6.27
N TYR A 37 12.01 13.63 4.99
CA TYR A 37 10.91 14.16 4.19
C TYR A 37 9.73 13.19 4.13
N TYR A 38 9.99 11.89 3.90
CA TYR A 38 8.94 10.88 3.88
C TYR A 38 8.22 10.74 5.24
N LYS A 39 8.95 10.76 6.36
CA LYS A 39 8.35 10.76 7.71
C LYS A 39 7.48 11.99 7.94
N LEU A 40 7.97 13.17 7.56
CA LEU A 40 7.25 14.43 7.70
C LEU A 40 5.95 14.40 6.87
N LEU A 41 6.05 14.03 5.60
CA LEU A 41 4.91 13.96 4.68
C LEU A 41 3.85 12.97 5.18
N ARG A 42 4.27 11.79 5.64
CA ARG A 42 3.36 10.79 6.23
C ARG A 42 2.67 11.29 7.50
N SER A 43 3.37 12.04 8.34
CA SER A 43 2.79 12.66 9.55
C SER A 43 1.72 13.70 9.16
N VAL A 44 2.01 14.54 8.17
CA VAL A 44 1.06 15.54 7.65
C VAL A 44 -0.20 14.88 7.08
N LEU A 45 -0.06 13.79 6.33
CA LEU A 45 -1.20 13.05 5.77
C LEU A 45 -2.05 12.37 6.85
N LEU A 46 -1.40 11.81 7.89
CA LEU A 46 -2.10 11.26 9.04
C LEU A 46 -2.89 12.34 9.78
N LEU A 47 -2.28 13.49 10.05
CA LEU A 47 -2.95 14.64 10.67
C LEU A 47 -4.13 15.11 9.82
N ASN A 48 -3.97 15.17 8.49
CA ASN A 48 -5.02 15.56 7.56
C ASN A 48 -6.25 14.63 7.63
N SER A 49 -6.04 13.31 7.76
CA SER A 49 -7.12 12.34 7.92
C SER A 49 -7.81 12.44 9.29
N LEU A 50 -7.04 12.65 10.37
CA LEU A 50 -7.59 12.85 11.71
C LEU A 50 -8.42 14.13 11.80
N LEU A 51 -7.98 15.19 11.11
CA LEU A 51 -8.71 16.46 11.05
C LEU A 51 -10.10 16.29 10.42
N LEU A 52 -10.28 15.37 9.46
CA LEU A 52 -11.59 15.04 8.90
C LEU A 52 -12.40 14.06 9.77
N LEU A 53 -11.72 13.20 10.53
CA LEU A 53 -12.37 12.22 11.38
C LEU A 53 -13.21 12.89 12.48
N PHE A 54 -12.70 13.96 13.13
CA PHE A 54 -13.44 14.64 14.20
C PHE A 54 -14.79 15.24 13.72
N PRO A 55 -14.85 16.01 12.62
CA PRO A 55 -16.11 16.47 12.03
C PRO A 55 -17.09 15.36 11.66
N LEU A 56 -16.59 14.21 11.19
CA LEU A 56 -17.43 13.05 10.89
C LEU A 56 -17.99 12.39 12.16
N LEU A 57 -17.18 12.27 13.22
CA LEU A 57 -17.66 11.79 14.52
C LEU A 57 -18.70 12.74 15.12
N TYR A 58 -18.50 14.05 14.96
CA TYR A 58 -19.47 15.05 15.38
C TYR A 58 -20.78 14.93 14.56
N ALA A 59 -20.69 14.74 13.25
CA ALA A 59 -21.85 14.51 12.39
C ALA A 59 -22.64 13.25 12.80
N ILE A 60 -21.96 12.16 13.17
CA ILE A 60 -22.60 10.93 13.71
C ILE A 60 -23.37 11.25 15.00
N TYR A 61 -22.79 12.06 15.88
CA TYR A 61 -23.43 12.45 17.13
C TYR A 61 -24.66 13.35 16.92
N VAL A 62 -24.56 14.32 16.01
CA VAL A 62 -25.63 15.28 15.67
C VAL A 62 -26.77 14.58 14.94
N HIS A 63 -26.48 13.77 13.94
CA HIS A 63 -27.48 13.11 13.09
C HIS A 63 -27.89 11.72 13.59
N ARG A 64 -27.66 11.39 14.87
CA ARG A 64 -27.95 10.05 15.45
C ARG A 64 -29.41 9.60 15.34
N GLU A 65 -30.33 10.55 15.22
CA GLU A 65 -31.78 10.29 15.13
C GLU A 65 -32.25 10.09 13.68
N ASP A 66 -31.49 10.55 12.69
CA ASP A 66 -31.75 10.33 11.27
C ASP A 66 -30.93 9.12 10.78
N PRO A 67 -31.55 7.93 10.59
CA PRO A 67 -30.81 6.71 10.29
C PRO A 67 -30.06 6.80 8.95
N VAL A 68 -30.56 7.57 7.98
CA VAL A 68 -29.93 7.69 6.66
C VAL A 68 -28.64 8.51 6.76
N LYS A 69 -28.71 9.67 7.41
CA LYS A 69 -27.52 10.53 7.60
C LYS A 69 -26.52 9.87 8.55
N PHE A 70 -27.00 9.23 9.61
CA PHE A 70 -26.18 8.45 10.53
C PHE A 70 -25.38 7.37 9.80
N CYS A 71 -26.04 6.50 9.02
CA CYS A 71 -25.34 5.44 8.29
C CYS A 71 -24.31 5.98 7.30
N LYS A 72 -24.61 7.09 6.59
CA LYS A 72 -23.66 7.75 5.69
C LYS A 72 -22.43 8.28 6.45
N ALA A 73 -22.64 8.99 7.55
CA ALA A 73 -21.57 9.55 8.37
C ALA A 73 -20.70 8.45 9.01
N VAL A 74 -21.31 7.38 9.51
CA VAL A 74 -20.60 6.18 10.01
C VAL A 74 -19.76 5.54 8.91
N SER A 75 -20.33 5.33 7.72
CA SER A 75 -19.60 4.72 6.60
C SER A 75 -18.39 5.55 6.17
N LEU A 76 -18.56 6.88 6.09
CA LEU A 76 -17.46 7.81 5.79
C LEU A 76 -16.41 7.82 6.89
N ALA A 77 -16.81 7.82 8.17
CA ALA A 77 -15.89 7.76 9.28
C ALA A 77 -15.05 6.48 9.26
N LEU A 78 -15.66 5.32 9.00
CA LEU A 78 -14.95 4.05 8.86
C LEU A 78 -13.93 4.09 7.71
N ALA A 79 -14.32 4.66 6.56
CA ALA A 79 -13.42 4.84 5.43
C ALA A 79 -12.22 5.74 5.80
N VAL A 80 -12.45 6.82 6.53
CA VAL A 80 -11.38 7.72 7.00
C VAL A 80 -10.49 7.05 8.05
N VAL A 81 -11.05 6.25 8.98
CA VAL A 81 -10.30 5.50 10.01
C VAL A 81 -9.34 4.47 9.41
N GLN A 82 -9.64 3.93 8.23
CA GLN A 82 -8.73 3.00 7.56
C GLN A 82 -7.35 3.63 7.26
N ILE A 83 -7.29 4.94 6.97
CA ILE A 83 -6.05 5.67 6.67
C ILE A 83 -5.07 5.68 7.85
N PRO A 84 -5.43 6.18 9.06
CA PRO A 84 -4.55 6.17 10.21
C PRO A 84 -4.23 4.75 10.70
N LEU A 85 -5.11 3.77 10.50
CA LEU A 85 -4.80 2.37 10.81
C LEU A 85 -3.66 1.82 9.94
N HIS A 86 -3.76 1.96 8.61
CA HIS A 86 -2.67 1.57 7.69
C HIS A 86 -1.40 2.34 7.98
N SER A 87 -1.51 3.66 8.22
CA SER A 87 -0.36 4.50 8.49
C SER A 87 0.31 4.17 9.83
N SER A 88 -0.45 3.93 10.90
CA SER A 88 0.09 3.50 12.20
C SER A 88 0.76 2.13 12.09
N PHE A 89 0.16 1.21 11.32
CA PHE A 89 0.74 -0.09 11.06
C PHE A 89 2.12 0.03 10.40
N CYS A 90 2.26 0.73 9.26
CA CYS A 90 3.61 0.81 8.66
C CYS A 90 4.59 1.72 9.43
N ILE A 91 4.16 2.69 10.26
CA ILE A 91 5.09 3.44 11.14
C ILE A 91 5.66 2.53 12.22
N SER A 92 4.80 1.79 12.92
CA SER A 92 5.20 0.87 13.98
C SER A 92 6.19 -0.17 13.45
N GLN A 93 5.98 -0.65 12.23
CA GLN A 93 6.87 -1.61 11.58
C GLN A 93 8.20 -0.97 11.10
N TYR A 94 8.15 0.24 10.51
CA TYR A 94 9.35 0.95 10.06
C TYR A 94 10.30 1.34 11.21
N ASP A 95 9.77 1.83 12.33
CA ASP A 95 10.60 2.22 13.47
C ASP A 95 11.21 1.01 14.19
N ARG A 96 10.52 -0.15 14.18
CA ARG A 96 11.10 -1.41 14.65
C ARG A 96 12.31 -1.80 13.82
N TYR A 97 12.21 -1.70 12.49
CA TYR A 97 13.31 -2.00 11.58
C TYR A 97 14.51 -1.07 11.76
N GLN A 98 14.30 0.26 11.77
CA GLN A 98 15.42 1.20 11.93
C GLN A 98 16.15 1.02 13.27
N ARG A 99 15.42 0.67 14.34
CA ARG A 99 16.03 0.34 15.64
C ARG A 99 16.87 -0.94 15.57
N GLN A 100 16.38 -1.98 14.90
CA GLN A 100 17.14 -3.20 14.69
C GLN A 100 18.39 -2.97 13.83
N LEU A 101 18.27 -2.27 12.70
CA LEU A 101 19.40 -1.93 11.84
C LEU A 101 20.48 -1.11 12.57
N GLY A 102 20.06 -0.11 13.36
CA GLY A 102 20.97 0.70 14.18
C GLY A 102 21.61 -0.05 15.35
N SER A 103 20.93 -1.07 15.91
CA SER A 103 21.54 -1.98 16.88
C SER A 103 22.52 -2.94 16.22
N LEU A 104 22.20 -3.48 15.05
CA LEU A 104 23.06 -4.40 14.30
C LEU A 104 24.31 -3.70 13.78
N GLN A 105 24.22 -2.46 13.32
CA GLN A 105 25.38 -1.69 12.88
C GLN A 105 26.34 -1.38 14.05
N ARG A 106 25.82 -1.15 15.26
CA ARG A 106 26.63 -1.00 16.49
C ARG A 106 27.25 -2.32 16.96
N ILE A 107 26.54 -3.43 16.78
CA ILE A 107 27.05 -4.77 17.12
C ILE A 107 28.11 -5.23 16.10
N CYS A 108 27.90 -5.00 14.81
CA CYS A 108 28.85 -5.32 13.73
C CYS A 108 30.14 -4.50 13.79
N SER A 109 30.11 -3.27 14.33
CA SER A 109 31.36 -2.53 14.62
C SER A 109 32.18 -3.13 15.78
N SER A 110 31.67 -4.16 16.47
CA SER A 110 32.31 -4.74 17.67
C SER A 110 32.66 -6.24 17.59
N ALA A 111 32.20 -7.01 16.60
CA ALA A 111 32.64 -8.41 16.44
C ALA A 111 32.37 -8.98 15.02
N PRO A 112 33.38 -9.59 14.35
CA PRO A 112 33.21 -10.19 13.03
C PRO A 112 32.88 -11.69 13.15
N SER A 113 31.76 -12.06 13.78
CA SER A 113 31.13 -13.39 13.60
C SER A 113 29.98 -13.57 14.59
N LEU A 114 28.75 -13.31 14.17
CA LEU A 114 27.61 -14.05 14.70
C LEU A 114 26.42 -14.01 13.74
N ILE A 115 26.30 -15.10 13.01
CA ILE A 115 25.08 -15.49 12.31
C ILE A 115 24.03 -15.83 13.39
N VAL A 116 22.76 -15.65 13.00
CA VAL A 116 21.53 -15.98 13.73
C VAL A 116 20.94 -14.77 14.48
N VAL A 117 20.35 -13.84 13.72
CA VAL A 117 19.31 -12.97 14.26
C VAL A 117 17.95 -13.60 13.96
N SER A 118 17.37 -14.06 15.05
CA SER A 118 16.02 -14.57 15.24
C SER A 118 14.92 -13.75 14.58
N LYS A 119 14.10 -14.48 13.81
CA LYS A 119 12.63 -14.51 13.77
C LYS A 119 11.85 -13.19 13.92
N PHE A 120 11.01 -12.96 12.89
CA PHE A 120 9.67 -12.35 12.97
C PHE A 120 9.62 -10.81 13.06
N SER A 121 10.12 -10.13 12.02
CA SER A 121 10.03 -8.67 11.80
C SER A 121 9.20 -8.36 10.54
N ASP A 122 8.00 -8.95 10.46
CA ASP A 122 7.59 -9.68 9.25
C ASP A 122 6.64 -8.96 8.28
N CYS A 123 6.47 -7.63 8.31
CA CYS A 123 5.51 -6.98 7.40
C CYS A 123 6.09 -5.86 6.53
N SER A 124 6.63 -4.76 7.09
CA SER A 124 7.15 -3.67 6.25
C SER A 124 8.44 -4.05 5.53
N ASP A 125 9.37 -4.74 6.20
CA ASP A 125 10.62 -5.22 5.60
C ASP A 125 10.39 -6.39 4.67
N VAL A 126 9.37 -7.19 4.97
CA VAL A 126 8.92 -8.28 4.09
C VAL A 126 8.32 -7.71 2.84
N PHE A 127 7.44 -6.71 2.92
CA PHE A 127 6.89 -6.05 1.73
C PHE A 127 7.99 -5.42 0.89
N GLN A 128 8.93 -4.69 1.50
CA GLN A 128 10.03 -4.09 0.78
C GLN A 128 10.95 -5.13 0.14
N ARG A 129 11.33 -6.17 0.88
CA ARG A 129 12.15 -7.28 0.37
C ARG A 129 11.44 -8.06 -0.73
N LEU A 130 10.13 -8.30 -0.59
CA LEU A 130 9.32 -8.97 -1.61
C LEU A 130 9.21 -8.11 -2.87
N ILE A 131 9.09 -6.78 -2.75
CA ILE A 131 9.13 -5.87 -3.91
C ILE A 131 10.50 -5.94 -4.58
N GLU A 132 11.59 -5.85 -3.83
CA GLU A 132 12.96 -5.91 -4.35
C GLU A 132 13.24 -7.26 -5.02
N GLU A 133 12.82 -8.36 -4.39
CA GLU A 133 12.94 -9.72 -4.93
C GLU A 133 12.11 -9.87 -6.20
N MET A 134 10.85 -9.40 -6.20
CA MET A 134 9.99 -9.40 -7.37
C MET A 134 10.62 -8.60 -8.53
N LYS A 135 11.08 -7.37 -8.29
CA LYS A 135 11.76 -6.54 -9.29
C LYS A 135 12.99 -7.26 -9.85
N SER A 136 13.86 -7.80 -8.98
CA SER A 136 15.06 -8.53 -9.41
C SER A 136 14.74 -9.81 -10.19
N CYS A 137 13.70 -10.56 -9.80
CA CYS A 137 13.27 -11.77 -10.52
C CYS A 137 12.68 -11.43 -11.89
N CYS A 138 11.90 -10.36 -12.00
CA CYS A 138 11.37 -9.92 -13.30
C CYS A 138 12.49 -9.46 -14.24
N GLU A 139 13.50 -8.75 -13.73
CA GLU A 139 14.63 -8.27 -14.52
C GLU A 139 15.58 -9.37 -14.96
N LYS A 140 15.94 -10.30 -14.05
CA LYS A 140 16.99 -11.32 -14.26
C LYS A 140 16.46 -12.71 -14.62
N GLY A 141 15.14 -12.90 -14.62
CA GLY A 141 14.51 -14.21 -14.80
C GLY A 141 14.73 -14.82 -16.17
N ASN A 142 14.73 -16.15 -16.22
CA ASN A 142 14.88 -16.92 -17.46
C ASN A 142 13.67 -16.74 -18.39
N SER A 143 13.83 -17.02 -19.69
CA SER A 143 12.75 -16.90 -20.68
C SER A 143 11.49 -17.70 -20.31
N HIS A 144 11.65 -18.85 -19.64
CA HIS A 144 10.53 -19.66 -19.13
C HIS A 144 9.81 -18.98 -17.96
N GLU A 145 10.54 -18.51 -16.95
CA GLU A 145 9.98 -17.83 -15.77
C GLU A 145 9.25 -16.54 -16.15
N ARG A 146 9.86 -15.73 -17.04
CA ARG A 146 9.25 -14.50 -17.56
C ARG A 146 7.96 -14.79 -18.32
N ARG A 147 7.87 -15.92 -19.03
CA ARG A 147 6.64 -16.32 -19.71
C ARG A 147 5.51 -16.61 -18.72
N VAL A 148 5.79 -17.28 -17.61
CA VAL A 148 4.79 -17.52 -16.55
C VAL A 148 4.36 -16.20 -15.91
N PHE A 149 5.30 -15.33 -15.53
CA PHE A 149 4.94 -14.02 -14.96
C PHE A 149 4.10 -13.17 -15.94
N GLN A 150 4.45 -13.18 -17.23
CA GLN A 150 3.69 -12.48 -18.25
C GLN A 150 2.27 -13.02 -18.37
N GLN A 151 2.07 -14.34 -18.33
CA GLN A 151 0.74 -14.95 -18.37
C GLN A 151 -0.14 -14.50 -17.20
N TYR A 152 0.42 -14.43 -15.98
CA TYR A 152 -0.30 -13.90 -14.82
C TYR A 152 -0.65 -12.41 -14.98
N VAL A 153 0.30 -11.60 -15.44
CA VAL A 153 0.06 -10.17 -15.68
C VAL A 153 -1.02 -9.99 -16.74
N ASP A 154 -0.94 -10.66 -17.88
CA ASP A 154 -1.93 -10.55 -18.96
C ASP A 154 -3.33 -10.98 -18.51
N LYS A 155 -3.41 -12.00 -17.64
CA LYS A 155 -4.68 -12.51 -17.11
C LYS A 155 -5.34 -11.55 -16.13
N TYR A 156 -4.58 -10.92 -15.23
CA TYR A 156 -5.14 -10.12 -14.13
C TYR A 156 -5.01 -8.60 -14.32
N ALA A 157 -4.23 -8.12 -15.30
CA ALA A 157 -4.00 -6.69 -15.51
C ALA A 157 -5.29 -5.89 -15.70
N MET A 158 -6.24 -6.39 -16.51
CA MET A 158 -7.50 -5.69 -16.74
C MET A 158 -8.29 -5.51 -15.44
N TYR A 159 -8.34 -6.54 -14.60
CA TYR A 159 -9.03 -6.48 -13.31
C TYR A 159 -8.39 -5.45 -12.38
N TYR A 160 -7.06 -5.42 -12.28
CA TYR A 160 -6.36 -4.46 -11.44
C TYR A 160 -6.48 -3.01 -11.91
N VAL A 161 -6.37 -2.78 -13.22
CA VAL A 161 -6.54 -1.43 -13.77
C VAL A 161 -7.98 -0.96 -13.60
N ALA A 162 -8.98 -1.82 -13.88
CA ALA A 162 -10.38 -1.49 -13.66
C ALA A 162 -10.70 -1.21 -12.19
N SER A 163 -10.17 -2.02 -11.27
CA SER A 163 -10.37 -1.84 -9.82
C SER A 163 -9.74 -0.54 -9.32
N ALA A 164 -8.50 -0.24 -9.74
CA ALA A 164 -7.83 1.02 -9.39
C ALA A 164 -8.59 2.22 -9.96
N ALA A 165 -8.99 2.16 -11.22
CA ALA A 165 -9.78 3.21 -11.86
C ALA A 165 -11.10 3.43 -11.10
N TRP A 166 -11.80 2.37 -10.73
CA TRP A 166 -13.06 2.46 -9.98
C TRP A 166 -12.91 3.19 -8.64
N PHE A 167 -11.85 2.89 -7.87
CA PHE A 167 -11.58 3.58 -6.60
C PHE A 167 -11.37 5.09 -6.81
N TYR A 168 -10.53 5.48 -7.77
CA TYR A 168 -10.28 6.90 -8.05
C TYR A 168 -11.47 7.62 -8.72
N CYS A 169 -12.23 6.93 -9.56
CA CYS A 169 -13.47 7.44 -10.14
C CYS A 169 -14.51 7.73 -9.06
N THR A 170 -14.58 6.92 -8.00
CA THR A 170 -15.49 7.15 -6.88
C THR A 170 -15.20 8.48 -6.18
N ALA A 171 -13.93 8.74 -5.81
CA ALA A 171 -13.54 10.02 -5.21
C ALA A 171 -13.81 11.20 -6.17
N THR A 172 -13.46 11.05 -7.45
CA THR A 172 -13.69 12.10 -8.46
C THR A 172 -15.18 12.40 -8.64
N THR A 173 -16.03 11.37 -8.63
CA THR A 173 -17.49 11.51 -8.76
C THR A 173 -18.08 12.25 -7.57
N VAL A 174 -17.62 11.95 -6.34
CA VAL A 174 -18.06 12.68 -5.14
C VAL A 174 -17.70 14.16 -5.26
N LEU A 175 -16.46 14.48 -5.66
CA LEU A 175 -16.01 15.86 -5.81
C LEU A 175 -16.77 16.64 -6.88
N ILE A 176 -16.94 16.05 -8.06
CA ILE A 176 -17.71 16.67 -9.14
C ILE A 176 -19.18 16.80 -8.73
N GLY A 177 -19.73 15.79 -8.07
CA GLY A 177 -21.11 15.78 -7.57
C GLY A 177 -21.40 16.94 -6.63
N THR A 178 -20.47 17.27 -5.72
CA THR A 178 -20.62 18.42 -4.81
C THR A 178 -20.73 19.76 -5.53
N LEU A 179 -20.17 19.90 -6.74
CA LEU A 179 -20.30 21.15 -7.51
C LEU A 179 -21.72 21.36 -8.06
N PHE A 180 -22.54 20.30 -8.15
CA PHE A 180 -23.90 20.35 -8.66
C PHE A 180 -24.97 20.24 -7.57
N ILE A 181 -24.58 19.86 -6.35
CA ILE A 181 -25.48 19.70 -5.19
C ILE A 181 -25.34 20.96 -4.31
N PRO A 182 -26.42 21.45 -3.68
CA PRO A 182 -26.36 22.61 -2.79
C PRO A 182 -25.54 22.39 -1.50
N ASP A 183 -25.05 21.18 -1.25
CA ASP A 183 -24.24 20.88 -0.07
C ASP A 183 -22.84 21.49 -0.20
N PRO A 184 -22.34 22.19 0.84
CA PRO A 184 -21.09 22.96 0.76
C PRO A 184 -19.83 22.08 0.69
N PHE A 185 -19.91 20.80 1.06
CA PHE A 185 -18.78 19.91 1.23
C PHE A 185 -19.02 18.52 0.62
N PRO A 186 -17.95 17.84 0.16
CA PRO A 186 -18.06 16.49 -0.43
C PRO A 186 -18.42 15.39 0.57
N THR A 187 -18.32 15.67 1.87
CA THR A 187 -18.70 14.74 2.93
C THR A 187 -19.77 15.36 3.82
N MET A 188 -20.51 14.50 4.54
CA MET A 188 -21.50 14.91 5.55
C MET A 188 -20.84 15.37 6.87
N ALA A 189 -19.65 15.96 6.79
CA ALA A 189 -18.90 16.42 7.95
C ALA A 189 -19.54 17.69 8.54
N GLU A 190 -19.75 17.69 9.84
CA GLU A 190 -20.33 18.83 10.58
C GLU A 190 -19.23 19.51 11.40
N TYR A 191 -19.20 20.83 11.38
CA TYR A 191 -18.17 21.62 12.07
C TYR A 191 -18.79 22.46 13.20
N PRO A 192 -18.22 22.45 14.42
CA PRO A 192 -18.74 23.21 15.56
C PRO A 192 -18.38 24.71 15.52
N PHE A 193 -17.86 25.20 14.40
CA PHE A 193 -17.45 26.58 14.18
C PHE A 193 -18.05 27.08 12.86
N PRO A 194 -18.23 28.40 12.66
CA PRO A 194 -18.87 28.93 11.47
C PRO A 194 -18.04 28.65 10.22
N VAL A 195 -18.69 28.11 9.18
CA VAL A 195 -18.05 27.69 7.92
C VAL A 195 -18.56 28.48 6.71
N ASP A 196 -19.37 29.51 6.95
CA ASP A 196 -20.07 30.28 5.91
C ASP A 196 -19.11 31.21 5.12
N SER A 197 -17.93 31.47 5.68
CA SER A 197 -16.90 32.29 5.03
C SER A 197 -16.23 31.54 3.87
N GLU A 198 -16.20 32.15 2.68
CA GLU A 198 -15.59 31.56 1.48
C GLU A 198 -14.16 31.01 1.64
N PRO A 199 -13.20 31.68 2.33
CA PRO A 199 -11.85 31.14 2.46
C PRO A 199 -11.83 29.86 3.31
N ILE A 200 -12.60 29.81 4.40
CA ILE A 200 -12.67 28.64 5.29
C ILE A 200 -13.31 27.47 4.54
N ARG A 201 -14.42 27.73 3.83
CA ARG A 201 -15.10 26.74 3.00
C ARG A 201 -14.17 26.14 1.95
N SER A 202 -13.38 26.98 1.27
CA SER A 202 -12.41 26.54 0.24
C SER A 202 -11.30 25.67 0.82
N ILE A 203 -10.75 26.04 1.98
CA ILE A 203 -9.72 25.26 2.68
C ILE A 203 -10.27 23.88 3.08
N ILE A 204 -11.47 23.84 3.66
CA ILE A 204 -12.11 22.59 4.06
C ILE A 204 -12.43 21.72 2.85
N PHE A 205 -12.97 22.30 1.78
CA PHE A 205 -13.26 21.56 0.54
C PHE A 205 -11.99 20.91 -0.02
N LEU A 206 -10.88 21.65 -0.10
CA LEU A 206 -9.59 21.11 -0.56
C LEU A 206 -9.07 20.02 0.37
N GLN A 207 -9.18 20.21 1.68
CA GLN A 207 -8.75 19.23 2.68
C GLN A 207 -9.54 17.93 2.57
N GLN A 208 -10.88 18.00 2.50
CA GLN A 208 -11.74 16.83 2.31
C GLN A 208 -11.47 16.12 0.98
N SER A 209 -11.25 16.88 -0.09
CA SER A 209 -10.87 16.33 -1.39
C SER A 209 -9.58 15.54 -1.33
N LEU A 210 -8.56 16.09 -0.66
CA LEU A 210 -7.29 15.43 -0.46
C LEU A 210 -7.43 14.13 0.35
N VAL A 211 -8.25 14.12 1.41
CA VAL A 211 -8.54 12.89 2.17
C VAL A 211 -9.27 11.85 1.31
N GLY A 212 -10.19 12.26 0.44
CA GLY A 212 -10.89 11.36 -0.49
C GLY A 212 -9.93 10.63 -1.46
N PHE A 213 -8.96 11.36 -2.02
CA PHE A 213 -7.92 10.76 -2.86
C PHE A 213 -6.95 9.89 -2.06
N GLN A 214 -6.60 10.29 -0.82
CA GLN A 214 -5.81 9.45 0.09
C GLN A 214 -6.52 8.12 0.39
N CYS A 215 -7.82 8.15 0.64
CA CYS A 215 -8.63 6.96 0.86
C CYS A 215 -8.63 6.03 -0.36
N SER A 216 -8.79 6.58 -1.56
CA SER A 216 -8.74 5.83 -2.83
C SER A 216 -7.38 5.13 -3.01
N SER A 217 -6.29 5.83 -2.69
CA SER A 217 -4.94 5.26 -2.72
C SER A 217 -4.74 4.18 -1.65
N ALA A 218 -5.28 4.35 -0.45
CA ALA A 218 -5.23 3.35 0.61
C ALA A 218 -5.96 2.05 0.22
N MET A 219 -7.06 2.13 -0.53
CA MET A 219 -7.75 0.94 -1.06
C MET A 219 -6.91 0.21 -2.12
N CYS A 220 -6.06 0.92 -2.86
CA CYS A 220 -5.15 0.32 -3.84
C CYS A 220 -4.05 -0.53 -3.19
N ILE A 221 -3.83 -0.43 -1.88
CA ILE A 221 -2.91 -1.34 -1.15
C ILE A 221 -3.40 -2.80 -1.27
N ASN A 222 -4.71 -3.04 -1.34
CA ASN A 222 -5.24 -4.39 -1.55
C ASN A 222 -4.83 -4.97 -2.92
N ILE A 223 -4.78 -4.13 -3.96
CA ILE A 223 -4.30 -4.51 -5.30
C ILE A 223 -2.82 -4.86 -5.23
N PHE A 224 -2.04 -4.09 -4.49
CA PHE A 224 -0.63 -4.38 -4.25
C PHE A 224 -0.42 -5.72 -3.54
N CYS A 225 -1.16 -5.98 -2.46
CA CYS A 225 -1.12 -7.27 -1.75
C CYS A 225 -1.51 -8.43 -2.69
N ALA A 226 -2.52 -8.25 -3.53
CA ALA A 226 -2.95 -9.26 -4.50
C ALA A 226 -1.86 -9.53 -5.55
N LEU A 227 -1.17 -8.49 -6.05
CA LEU A 227 -0.06 -8.64 -6.99
C LEU A 227 1.09 -9.45 -6.38
N LEU A 228 1.44 -9.22 -5.10
CA LEU A 228 2.45 -10.02 -4.41
C LEU A 228 2.03 -11.48 -4.24
N MET A 229 0.74 -11.73 -3.93
CA MET A 229 0.22 -13.09 -3.83
C MET A 229 0.24 -13.82 -5.18
N LEU A 230 -0.11 -13.14 -6.28
CA LEU A 230 0.00 -13.73 -7.62
C LEU A 230 1.46 -14.01 -8.01
N PHE A 231 2.37 -13.12 -7.64
CA PHE A 231 3.80 -13.35 -7.86
C PHE A 231 4.29 -14.58 -7.10
N ALA A 232 3.89 -14.74 -5.84
CA ALA A 232 4.19 -15.93 -5.05
C ALA A 232 3.58 -17.20 -5.69
N ALA A 233 2.33 -17.14 -6.16
CA ALA A 233 1.66 -18.25 -6.85
C ALA A 233 2.41 -18.66 -8.13
N ALA A 234 2.82 -17.69 -8.96
CA ALA A 234 3.59 -17.95 -10.17
C ALA A 234 4.92 -18.66 -9.87
N ARG A 235 5.61 -18.28 -8.79
CA ARG A 235 6.85 -18.98 -8.36
C ARG A 235 6.58 -20.41 -7.89
N PHE A 236 5.49 -20.64 -7.18
CA PHE A 236 5.10 -22.00 -6.81
C PHE A 236 4.76 -22.86 -8.04
N GLU A 237 4.14 -22.27 -9.07
CA GLU A 237 3.86 -22.98 -10.32
C GLU A 237 5.15 -23.33 -11.08
N ILE A 238 6.09 -22.39 -11.20
CA ILE A 238 7.42 -22.67 -11.79
C ILE A 238 8.10 -23.83 -11.05
N LEU A 239 8.15 -23.74 -9.72
CA LEU A 239 8.74 -24.80 -8.89
C LEU A 239 8.03 -26.15 -9.10
N MET A 240 6.71 -26.15 -9.23
CA MET A 240 5.92 -27.35 -9.46
C MET A 240 6.20 -27.99 -10.83
N ASN A 241 6.36 -27.16 -11.87
CA ASN A 241 6.67 -27.65 -13.21
C ASN A 241 8.11 -28.18 -13.30
N GLU A 242 9.06 -27.55 -12.63
CA GLU A 242 10.43 -28.07 -12.50
C GLU A 242 10.43 -29.43 -11.80
N MET A 243 9.69 -29.58 -10.69
CA MET A 243 9.53 -30.87 -9.99
C MET A 243 8.93 -31.97 -10.86
N ARG A 244 8.02 -31.63 -11.77
CA ARG A 244 7.33 -32.61 -12.64
C ARG A 244 8.20 -33.06 -13.82
N THR A 245 9.12 -32.21 -14.24
CA THR A 245 10.01 -32.47 -15.38
C THR A 245 11.24 -33.28 -14.95
N ASP A 246 11.79 -32.97 -13.78
CA ASP A 246 12.89 -33.70 -13.16
C ASP A 246 12.34 -34.79 -12.22
N ASN A 247 11.98 -35.96 -12.77
CA ASN A 247 11.42 -37.12 -12.06
C ASN A 247 12.33 -37.74 -10.96
N ASN A 248 13.32 -37.00 -10.44
CA ASN A 248 14.31 -37.48 -9.49
C ASN A 248 14.18 -36.73 -8.15
N VAL A 249 13.47 -37.36 -7.19
CA VAL A 249 13.24 -36.87 -5.83
C VAL A 249 14.53 -36.44 -5.10
N ALA A 250 15.68 -37.01 -5.48
CA ALA A 250 16.99 -36.63 -4.93
C ALA A 250 17.46 -35.22 -5.36
N LEU A 251 17.16 -34.79 -6.59
CA LEU A 251 17.45 -33.43 -7.07
C LEU A 251 16.50 -32.40 -6.43
N PHE A 252 15.25 -32.79 -6.16
CA PHE A 252 14.29 -31.98 -5.43
C PHE A 252 14.77 -31.67 -4.00
N VAL A 253 15.23 -32.67 -3.25
CA VAL A 253 15.82 -32.44 -1.91
C VAL A 253 17.04 -31.51 -1.98
N LYS A 254 17.82 -31.60 -3.06
CA LYS A 254 18.98 -30.72 -3.30
C LYS A 254 18.55 -29.28 -3.60
N HIS A 255 17.54 -29.05 -4.44
CA HIS A 255 17.03 -27.71 -4.76
C HIS A 255 16.28 -27.08 -3.59
N VAL A 256 15.47 -27.83 -2.84
CA VAL A 256 14.83 -27.35 -1.61
C VAL A 256 15.90 -26.97 -0.58
N LYS A 257 16.92 -27.81 -0.36
CA LYS A 257 18.05 -27.45 0.51
C LYS A 257 18.80 -26.21 0.03
N LYS A 258 19.00 -26.06 -1.28
CA LYS A 258 19.66 -24.90 -1.89
C LYS A 258 18.83 -23.62 -1.74
N TYR A 259 17.51 -23.72 -1.92
CA TYR A 259 16.56 -22.63 -1.74
C TYR A 259 16.47 -22.19 -0.28
N TYR A 260 16.45 -23.14 0.66
CA TYR A 260 16.53 -22.84 2.10
C TYR A 260 17.90 -22.29 2.53
N ALA A 261 18.99 -22.69 1.87
CA ALA A 261 20.33 -22.12 2.11
C ALA A 261 20.48 -20.70 1.54
N LEU A 262 19.85 -20.40 0.41
CA LEU A 262 19.78 -19.06 -0.19
C LEU A 262 18.84 -18.10 0.57
N LYS A 263 17.86 -18.66 1.29
CA LYS A 263 16.94 -17.91 2.16
C LYS A 263 17.57 -17.56 3.53
N ARG A 264 18.75 -18.10 3.84
CA ARG A 264 19.50 -17.85 5.09
C ARG A 264 20.49 -16.71 4.89
#